data_AF-A0A6J8E9X7-F1
#
_entry.id   AF-A0A6J8E9X7-F1
#
_cell.length_a   1.000
_cell.length_b   1.000
_cell.length_c   1.000
_cell.angle_alpha   90.00
_cell.angle_beta   90.00
_cell.angle_gamma   90.00
#
_symmetry.space_group_name_H-M   'P 1'
#
loop_
_entity.id
_entity.type
_entity.pdbx_description
1 polymer ?
#
loop_
_entity_poly.entity_id
_entity_poly.type
_entity_poly.pdbx_seq_one_letter_code
_entity_poly.pdbx_strand_id
1 'polypeptide(L)'
;MSIKKLNDYLKKPDPPIKGGKTLTPVLFSDSKGNYLERQIRPGISREIKFWSEKGRTTKKGVQWLRDNIDTKIGQLDNISIYVWLGEKLEQLLLRLINLVFKHGCIPDILKKGLLTPVFKNKGDRCHAANYIGITVLPVVNKIIEAIIRDRIQPRVLQDQNPTQRGFTAKSSPLNAALVVEEVYRESVDSNQEFELVLLDAKSAFDVVVHSHLMRRLFHCGIDDTLWRIIQSMHWQSTSAIKWERIIADEFSVSQGVRQGGILSTDLYKVYVNPLLNRLQQSGLG
;
A
#
# COMPACT_ATOMS: atom_id res chain seq x y z
N MET A 1 47.25 -32.55 -3.65
CA MET A 1 47.94 -31.23 -3.49
C MET A 1 48.74 -31.30 -2.20
N SER A 2 50.07 -31.15 -2.23
CA SER A 2 50.91 -31.44 -1.05
C SER A 2 50.82 -30.34 0.03
N ILE A 3 51.05 -30.72 1.29
CA ILE A 3 51.03 -29.83 2.46
C ILE A 3 51.92 -28.59 2.27
N LYS A 4 52.99 -28.70 1.47
CA LYS A 4 53.86 -27.59 1.10
C LYS A 4 53.12 -26.54 0.25
N LYS A 5 52.29 -26.96 -0.72
CA LYS A 5 51.41 -26.06 -1.50
C LYS A 5 50.28 -25.45 -0.66
N LEU A 6 49.84 -26.13 0.39
CA LEU A 6 48.85 -25.59 1.33
C LEU A 6 49.46 -24.50 2.21
N ASN A 7 50.68 -24.71 2.72
CA ASN A 7 51.40 -23.72 3.52
C ASN A 7 51.81 -22.47 2.73
N ASP A 8 52.12 -22.60 1.43
CA ASP A 8 52.35 -21.45 0.56
C ASP A 8 51.06 -20.67 0.25
N TYR A 9 49.91 -21.35 0.24
CA TYR A 9 48.59 -20.72 0.10
C TYR A 9 48.20 -19.95 1.37
N LEU A 10 48.50 -20.50 2.54
CA LEU A 10 48.21 -19.91 3.85
C LEU A 10 49.13 -18.72 4.23
N LYS A 11 50.26 -18.55 3.55
CA LYS A 11 51.17 -17.41 3.73
C LYS A 11 50.85 -16.20 2.85
N LYS A 12 49.86 -16.31 1.94
CA LYS A 12 49.36 -15.14 1.19
C LYS A 12 48.40 -14.35 2.07
N PRO A 13 48.53 -13.01 2.15
CA PRO A 13 47.51 -12.21 2.83
C PRO A 13 46.20 -12.30 2.05
N ASP A 14 45.09 -12.48 2.76
CA ASP A 14 43.76 -12.51 2.17
C ASP A 14 43.48 -11.20 1.42
N PRO A 15 42.80 -11.25 0.25
CA PRO A 15 42.25 -10.04 -0.35
C PRO A 15 41.31 -9.39 0.67
N PRO A 16 41.27 -8.05 0.74
CA PRO A 16 40.50 -7.36 1.77
C PRO A 16 39.02 -7.74 1.65
N ILE A 17 38.53 -8.46 2.66
CA ILE A 17 37.10 -8.67 2.87
C ILE A 17 36.53 -7.34 3.37
N LYS A 18 35.97 -6.51 2.49
CA LYS A 18 34.96 -5.55 2.94
C LYS A 18 33.69 -6.34 3.20
N GLY A 19 33.53 -6.77 4.44
CA GLY A 19 32.40 -7.56 4.93
C GLY A 19 31.06 -6.95 4.48
N GLY A 20 30.05 -7.75 4.11
CA GLY A 20 29.87 -9.14 4.54
C GLY A 20 29.52 -9.22 6.02
N LYS A 21 28.52 -8.45 6.46
CA LYS A 21 27.53 -9.00 7.40
C LYS A 21 26.18 -9.00 6.71
N THR A 22 25.82 -10.18 6.24
CA THR A 22 24.43 -10.61 6.06
C THR A 22 23.72 -10.37 7.38
N LEU A 23 22.83 -9.38 7.43
CA LEU A 23 21.83 -9.26 8.49
C LEU A 23 20.46 -9.37 7.83
N THR A 24 19.76 -10.41 8.28
CA THR A 24 18.43 -10.86 7.92
C THR A 24 17.40 -9.74 8.09
N PRO A 25 16.43 -9.59 7.18
CA PRO A 25 15.34 -8.64 7.36
C PRO A 25 14.45 -9.12 8.50
N VAL A 26 14.16 -8.30 9.52
CA VAL A 26 12.87 -8.38 10.23
C VAL A 26 12.51 -7.04 10.88
N LEU A 27 11.38 -6.44 10.44
CA LEU A 27 10.19 -6.19 11.27
C LEU A 27 9.06 -5.54 10.44
N PHE A 28 8.35 -6.36 9.66
CA PHE A 28 6.94 -6.61 9.96
C PHE A 28 6.79 -8.12 10.13
N SER A 29 5.92 -8.54 11.04
CA SER A 29 5.70 -9.94 11.39
C SER A 29 5.51 -10.80 10.15
N ASP A 30 5.91 -12.07 10.24
CA ASP A 30 5.36 -13.05 9.31
C ASP A 30 3.83 -13.16 9.50
N SER A 31 3.19 -13.96 8.66
CA SER A 31 1.74 -14.19 8.65
C SER A 31 1.15 -14.72 9.97
N LYS A 32 1.94 -14.90 11.05
CA LYS A 32 1.52 -15.36 12.38
C LYS A 32 1.75 -14.36 13.53
N GLY A 33 2.28 -13.15 13.29
CA GLY A 33 2.13 -12.04 14.25
C GLY A 33 3.08 -11.96 15.45
N ASN A 34 4.29 -12.54 15.43
CA ASN A 34 5.24 -12.37 16.54
C ASN A 34 6.06 -11.06 16.44
N TYR A 35 6.11 -10.28 17.54
CA TYR A 35 6.86 -9.01 17.69
C TYR A 35 8.18 -9.18 18.45
N LEU A 36 9.18 -8.34 18.14
CA LEU A 36 10.31 -8.05 19.02
C LEU A 36 10.53 -6.54 19.14
N GLU A 37 10.39 -6.06 20.37
CA GLU A 37 10.21 -4.67 20.80
C GLU A 37 11.51 -4.05 21.36
N ARG A 38 12.71 -4.49 20.95
CA ARG A 38 13.95 -4.22 21.72
C ARG A 38 15.15 -3.59 20.99
N GLN A 39 14.98 -2.87 19.88
CA GLN A 39 16.12 -2.19 19.23
C GLN A 39 15.86 -0.75 18.78
N ILE A 40 15.31 0.07 19.67
CA ILE A 40 15.26 1.53 19.47
C ILE A 40 16.42 2.16 20.25
N ARG A 41 17.45 2.63 19.55
CA ARG A 41 18.53 3.44 20.17
C ARG A 41 17.98 4.80 20.62
N PRO A 42 18.48 5.37 21.74
CA PRO A 42 18.12 6.74 22.13
C PRO A 42 18.68 7.74 21.12
N GLY A 43 17.82 8.60 20.58
CA GLY A 43 18.21 9.62 19.57
C GLY A 43 17.26 9.75 18.37
N ILE A 44 16.24 8.89 18.27
CA ILE A 44 15.24 8.89 17.19
C ILE A 44 14.49 10.22 17.05
N SER A 45 14.52 11.10 18.07
CA SER A 45 13.93 12.45 17.98
C SER A 45 14.57 13.35 16.91
N ARG A 46 15.80 13.07 16.44
CA ARG A 46 16.43 13.77 15.29
C ARG A 46 16.28 13.05 13.94
N GLU A 47 15.96 11.76 13.96
CA GLU A 47 15.56 10.98 12.77
C GLU A 47 14.04 11.03 12.53
N ILE A 48 13.26 11.72 13.38
CA ILE A 48 11.85 12.09 13.16
C ILE A 48 11.75 13.47 12.48
N LYS A 49 12.81 13.93 11.80
CA LYS A 49 12.75 15.06 10.84
C LYS A 49 12.98 14.58 9.41
N PHE A 50 12.49 13.39 9.10
CA PHE A 50 12.98 12.67 7.95
C PHE A 50 12.07 12.87 6.73
N TRP A 51 12.73 13.35 5.66
CA TRP A 51 12.36 13.26 4.24
C TRP A 51 11.74 14.46 3.54
N SER A 52 11.50 15.55 4.25
CA SER A 52 11.17 16.82 3.61
C SER A 52 11.82 17.97 4.37
N GLU A 53 12.64 18.75 3.68
CA GLU A 53 12.71 20.18 3.95
C GLU A 53 11.73 20.86 3.01
N LYS A 54 10.68 21.47 3.56
CA LYS A 54 9.74 22.30 2.81
C LYS A 54 9.10 21.55 1.61
N GLY A 55 8.78 20.26 1.75
CA GLY A 55 7.97 19.52 0.77
C GLY A 55 8.72 18.80 -0.36
N ARG A 56 10.04 18.55 -0.27
CA ARG A 56 10.83 17.86 -1.30
C ARG A 56 11.39 16.50 -0.84
N THR A 57 11.35 15.49 -1.73
CA THR A 57 11.97 14.16 -1.51
C THR A 57 13.50 14.25 -1.54
N THR A 58 14.21 13.42 -0.77
CA THR A 58 15.69 13.46 -0.66
C THR A 58 16.37 12.17 -1.16
N LYS A 59 17.70 12.18 -1.32
CA LYS A 59 18.51 11.06 -1.84
C LYS A 59 18.27 9.73 -1.12
N LYS A 60 18.13 9.74 0.21
CA LYS A 60 17.92 8.48 0.92
C LYS A 60 16.48 7.91 0.66
N GLY A 61 15.53 8.71 0.12
CA GLY A 61 14.18 8.27 -0.24
C GLY A 61 14.19 7.51 -1.57
N VAL A 62 15.15 7.86 -2.44
CA VAL A 62 15.50 7.06 -3.61
C VAL A 62 16.09 5.71 -3.21
N GLN A 63 16.90 5.67 -2.13
CA GLN A 63 17.44 4.41 -1.61
C GLN A 63 16.34 3.49 -1.07
N TRP A 64 15.35 4.00 -0.32
CA TRP A 64 14.20 3.20 0.11
C TRP A 64 13.42 2.61 -1.08
N LEU A 65 13.26 3.37 -2.17
CA LEU A 65 12.61 2.89 -3.39
C LEU A 65 13.39 1.74 -4.04
N ARG A 66 14.73 1.81 -4.07
CA ARG A 66 15.56 0.67 -4.53
C ARG A 66 15.34 -0.57 -3.66
N ASP A 67 15.17 -0.37 -2.36
CA ASP A 67 15.13 -1.47 -1.39
C ASP A 67 13.73 -2.11 -1.24
N ASN A 68 12.65 -1.42 -1.64
CA ASN A 68 11.26 -1.84 -1.37
C ASN A 68 10.37 -2.02 -2.62
N ILE A 69 10.86 -1.67 -3.82
CA ILE A 69 10.17 -2.01 -5.06
C ILE A 69 10.42 -3.49 -5.32
N ASP A 70 9.44 -4.31 -4.97
CA ASP A 70 9.49 -5.74 -5.25
C ASP A 70 9.63 -6.00 -6.75
N THR A 71 10.42 -7.00 -7.05
CA THR A 71 10.88 -7.38 -8.38
C THR A 71 9.79 -7.90 -9.32
N LYS A 72 8.59 -8.19 -8.79
CA LYS A 72 7.41 -8.63 -9.55
C LYS A 72 6.54 -7.49 -10.07
N ILE A 73 7.09 -6.28 -10.23
CA ILE A 73 6.34 -5.12 -10.70
C ILE A 73 6.68 -4.88 -12.17
N GLY A 74 5.96 -5.53 -13.08
CA GLY A 74 6.20 -5.35 -14.51
C GLY A 74 5.34 -6.23 -15.41
N GLN A 75 4.05 -5.91 -15.54
CA GLN A 75 3.26 -6.40 -16.67
C GLN A 75 2.75 -5.29 -17.59
N LEU A 76 2.94 -4.02 -17.20
CA LEU A 76 2.54 -2.86 -17.98
C LEU A 76 3.67 -2.34 -18.87
N ASP A 77 4.91 -2.46 -18.41
CA ASP A 77 6.01 -1.69 -19.01
C ASP A 77 7.04 -2.53 -19.78
N ASN A 78 7.01 -3.87 -19.77
CA ASN A 78 8.17 -4.72 -20.18
C ASN A 78 9.51 -4.34 -19.52
N ILE A 79 9.51 -3.33 -18.63
CA ILE A 79 10.61 -2.88 -17.81
C ILE A 79 10.43 -3.61 -16.49
N SER A 80 11.01 -4.80 -16.43
CA SER A 80 11.61 -5.25 -15.18
C SER A 80 12.50 -4.10 -14.71
N ILE A 81 12.12 -3.37 -13.65
CA ILE A 81 13.03 -2.43 -12.95
C ILE A 81 14.09 -3.29 -12.28
N TYR A 82 14.98 -3.81 -13.11
CA TYR A 82 15.96 -4.82 -12.76
C TYR A 82 17.33 -4.46 -13.28
N VAL A 83 17.46 -3.36 -14.02
CA VAL A 83 18.76 -2.91 -14.48
C VAL A 83 18.93 -1.50 -13.98
N TRP A 84 19.56 -1.42 -12.80
CA TRP A 84 20.33 -0.28 -12.32
C TRP A 84 19.76 1.08 -12.72
N LEU A 85 18.97 1.67 -11.82
CA LEU A 85 18.74 3.11 -11.77
C LEU A 85 20.09 3.82 -11.75
N GLY A 86 20.66 4.11 -12.93
CA GLY A 86 21.83 4.96 -13.03
C GLY A 86 21.50 6.32 -12.44
N GLU A 87 22.50 7.03 -11.88
CA GLU A 87 22.30 8.29 -11.16
C GLU A 87 21.44 9.31 -11.92
N LYS A 88 21.54 9.31 -13.26
CA LYS A 88 20.75 10.18 -14.14
C LYS A 88 19.25 9.92 -14.09
N LEU A 89 18.81 8.65 -14.07
CA LEU A 89 17.39 8.30 -14.01
C LEU A 89 16.81 8.66 -12.63
N GLU A 90 17.60 8.49 -11.57
CA GLU A 90 17.19 8.88 -10.22
C GLU A 90 16.96 10.38 -10.09
N GLN A 91 17.86 11.19 -10.65
CA GLN A 91 17.70 12.64 -10.67
C GLN A 91 16.44 13.07 -11.43
N LEU A 92 16.12 12.38 -12.54
CA LEU A 92 14.90 12.66 -13.32
C LEU A 92 13.64 12.25 -12.55
N LEU A 93 13.60 11.06 -11.95
CA LEU A 93 12.47 10.62 -11.13
C LEU A 93 12.27 11.53 -9.92
N LEU A 94 13.35 11.90 -9.25
CA LEU A 94 13.31 12.82 -8.13
C LEU A 94 12.76 14.19 -8.55
N ARG A 95 13.20 14.71 -9.70
CA ARG A 95 12.70 15.97 -10.24
C ARG A 95 11.21 15.88 -10.58
N LEU A 96 10.79 14.79 -11.23
CA LEU A 96 9.39 14.54 -11.58
C LEU A 96 8.50 14.48 -10.34
N ILE A 97 8.88 13.67 -9.35
CA ILE A 97 8.15 13.54 -8.08
C ILE A 97 8.07 14.90 -7.39
N ASN A 98 9.19 15.63 -7.28
CA ASN A 98 9.17 16.96 -6.68
C ASN A 98 8.28 17.95 -7.44
N LEU A 99 8.16 17.85 -8.77
CA LEU A 99 7.21 18.65 -9.55
C LEU A 99 5.76 18.26 -9.23
N VAL A 100 5.45 16.97 -9.12
CA VAL A 100 4.12 16.49 -8.68
C VAL A 100 3.75 17.07 -7.32
N PHE A 101 4.67 17.01 -6.34
CA PHE A 101 4.42 17.57 -5.01
C PHE A 101 4.37 19.09 -4.99
N LYS A 102 5.16 19.77 -5.83
CA LYS A 102 5.13 21.23 -5.95
C LYS A 102 3.80 21.74 -6.54
N HIS A 103 3.28 21.05 -7.55
CA HIS A 103 2.09 21.49 -8.29
C HIS A 103 0.80 20.79 -7.84
N GLY A 104 0.89 19.75 -7.03
CA GLY A 104 -0.27 18.97 -6.58
C GLY A 104 -0.96 18.17 -7.69
N CYS A 105 -0.27 17.88 -8.80
CA CYS A 105 -0.88 17.28 -10.00
C CYS A 105 -0.05 16.13 -10.55
N ILE A 106 -0.72 15.05 -10.95
CA ILE A 106 -0.13 13.87 -11.60
C ILE A 106 -0.32 13.96 -13.11
N PRO A 107 0.74 13.77 -13.91
CA PRO A 107 0.66 13.65 -15.36
C PRO A 107 -0.30 12.54 -15.82
N ASP A 108 -1.06 12.79 -16.89
CA ASP A 108 -2.07 11.84 -17.41
C ASP A 108 -1.50 10.45 -17.72
N ILE A 109 -0.28 10.39 -18.27
CA ILE A 109 0.41 9.13 -18.57
C ILE A 109 0.60 8.25 -17.33
N LEU A 110 0.74 8.85 -16.14
CA LEU A 110 0.91 8.10 -14.89
C LEU A 110 -0.43 7.62 -14.32
N LYS A 111 -1.56 8.19 -14.73
CA LYS A 111 -2.90 7.83 -14.23
C LYS A 111 -3.51 6.64 -14.94
N LYS A 112 -2.97 6.28 -16.11
CA LYS A 112 -3.46 5.19 -16.97
C LYS A 112 -3.30 3.84 -16.28
N GLY A 113 -4.41 3.14 -16.05
CA GLY A 113 -4.42 1.80 -15.47
C GLY A 113 -4.48 0.70 -16.53
N LEU A 114 -3.91 -0.46 -16.23
CA LEU A 114 -4.16 -1.68 -16.98
C LEU A 114 -4.93 -2.67 -16.10
N LEU A 115 -6.18 -2.90 -16.46
CA LEU A 115 -7.07 -3.80 -15.75
C LEU A 115 -6.93 -5.21 -16.34
N THR A 116 -6.48 -6.16 -15.52
CA THR A 116 -6.44 -7.58 -15.87
C THR A 116 -7.56 -8.31 -15.12
N PRO A 117 -8.55 -8.88 -15.81
CA PRO A 117 -9.56 -9.72 -15.19
C PRO A 117 -8.94 -11.03 -14.70
N VAL A 118 -9.20 -11.37 -13.43
CA VAL A 118 -8.78 -12.63 -12.81
C VAL A 118 -10.02 -13.42 -12.40
N PHE A 119 -10.09 -14.68 -12.80
CA PHE A 119 -11.23 -15.53 -12.51
C PHE A 119 -11.31 -15.86 -11.01
N LYS A 120 -12.50 -15.71 -10.40
CA LYS A 120 -12.75 -15.96 -8.97
C LYS A 120 -12.71 -17.44 -8.58
N ASN A 121 -12.41 -18.34 -9.52
CA ASN A 121 -12.47 -19.80 -9.35
C ASN A 121 -13.85 -20.29 -8.87
N LYS A 122 -14.91 -19.57 -9.21
CA LYS A 122 -16.30 -19.90 -8.90
C LYS A 122 -17.23 -19.50 -10.05
N GLY A 123 -18.21 -20.35 -10.33
CA GLY A 123 -19.19 -20.13 -11.38
C GLY A 123 -18.65 -20.39 -12.80
N ASP A 124 -19.38 -19.91 -13.78
CA ASP A 124 -19.07 -20.06 -15.20
C ASP A 124 -18.09 -18.96 -15.70
N ARG A 125 -17.10 -19.36 -16.49
CA ARG A 125 -16.10 -18.46 -17.10
C ARG A 125 -16.67 -17.55 -18.18
N CYS A 126 -17.84 -17.87 -18.74
CA CYS A 126 -18.49 -16.99 -19.71
C CYS A 126 -19.14 -15.76 -19.06
N HIS A 127 -19.24 -15.71 -17.72
CA HIS A 127 -19.89 -14.61 -17.01
C HIS A 127 -18.87 -13.64 -16.40
N ALA A 128 -18.90 -12.38 -16.86
CA ALA A 128 -17.99 -11.32 -16.38
C ALA A 128 -18.05 -11.08 -14.86
N ALA A 129 -19.20 -11.33 -14.22
CA ALA A 129 -19.36 -11.19 -12.77
C ALA A 129 -18.46 -12.15 -11.95
N ASN A 130 -18.00 -13.24 -12.58
CA ASN A 130 -17.12 -14.24 -11.98
C ASN A 130 -15.64 -13.86 -12.08
N TYR A 131 -15.33 -12.64 -12.51
CA TYR A 131 -13.98 -12.08 -12.54
C TYR A 131 -13.83 -10.95 -11.52
N ILE A 132 -12.60 -10.74 -11.04
CA ILE A 132 -12.16 -9.52 -10.35
C ILE A 132 -11.19 -8.76 -11.25
N GLY A 133 -11.33 -7.44 -11.33
CA GLY A 133 -10.41 -6.60 -12.09
C GLY A 133 -9.23 -6.17 -11.22
N ILE A 134 -8.02 -6.64 -11.50
CA ILE A 134 -6.81 -6.12 -10.86
C ILE A 134 -6.25 -5.01 -11.73
N THR A 135 -6.15 -3.80 -11.19
CA THR A 135 -5.63 -2.65 -11.95
C THR A 135 -4.18 -2.40 -11.57
N VAL A 136 -3.29 -2.52 -12.55
CA VAL A 136 -1.88 -2.17 -12.40
C VAL A 136 -1.67 -0.74 -12.88
N LEU A 137 -0.93 0.05 -12.12
CA LEU A 137 -0.47 1.38 -12.49
C LEU A 137 1.00 1.39 -12.93
N PRO A 138 1.43 2.42 -13.69
CA PRO A 138 2.84 2.68 -13.98
C PRO A 138 3.65 2.74 -12.70
N VAL A 139 4.89 2.24 -12.73
CA VAL A 139 5.68 2.10 -11.51
C VAL A 139 5.93 3.44 -10.83
N VAL A 140 6.14 4.49 -11.61
CA VAL A 140 6.31 5.86 -11.07
C VAL A 140 5.09 6.32 -10.28
N ASN A 141 3.87 5.93 -10.68
CA ASN A 141 2.67 6.25 -9.90
C ASN A 141 2.68 5.49 -8.56
N LYS A 142 3.01 4.19 -8.56
CA LYS A 142 3.16 3.40 -7.33
C LYS A 142 4.19 4.02 -6.37
N ILE A 143 5.30 4.53 -6.89
CA ILE A 143 6.29 5.27 -6.09
C ILE A 143 5.65 6.49 -5.40
N ILE A 144 4.88 7.27 -6.16
CA ILE A 144 4.17 8.44 -5.61
C ILE A 144 3.14 8.00 -4.58
N GLU A 145 2.35 6.95 -4.85
CA GLU A 145 1.38 6.37 -3.91
C GLU A 145 2.06 5.94 -2.60
N ALA A 146 3.22 5.30 -2.66
CA ALA A 146 3.98 4.89 -1.48
C ALA A 146 4.42 6.10 -0.62
N ILE A 147 4.92 7.17 -1.26
CA ILE A 147 5.31 8.40 -0.56
C ILE A 147 4.09 9.07 0.08
N ILE A 148 2.96 9.13 -0.63
CA ILE A 148 1.72 9.70 -0.08
C ILE A 148 1.23 8.85 1.08
N ARG A 149 1.25 7.52 0.96
CA ARG A 149 0.81 6.58 1.99
C ARG A 149 1.53 6.84 3.30
N ASP A 150 2.86 6.90 3.26
CA ASP A 150 3.69 7.20 4.43
C ASP A 150 3.29 8.51 5.11
N ARG A 151 2.98 9.55 4.32
CA ARG A 151 2.59 10.87 4.84
C ARG A 151 1.17 10.93 5.40
N ILE A 152 0.23 10.20 4.81
CA ILE A 152 -1.18 10.22 5.27
C ILE A 152 -1.43 9.21 6.39
N GLN A 153 -0.62 8.15 6.49
CA GLN A 153 -0.88 7.04 7.41
C GLN A 153 -1.06 7.48 8.87
N PRO A 154 -0.23 8.36 9.46
CA PRO A 154 -0.43 8.79 10.84
C PRO A 154 -1.80 9.43 11.06
N ARG A 155 -2.26 10.24 10.10
CA ARG A 155 -3.55 10.93 10.16
C ARG A 155 -4.72 9.98 9.95
N VAL A 156 -4.60 9.07 8.97
CA VAL A 156 -5.61 8.03 8.69
C VAL A 156 -5.78 7.12 9.91
N LEU A 157 -4.69 6.70 10.56
CA LEU A 157 -4.75 5.87 11.76
C LEU A 157 -5.32 6.62 12.96
N GLN A 158 -5.04 7.92 13.09
CA GLN A 158 -5.60 8.74 14.17
C GLN A 158 -7.12 8.91 14.04
N ASP A 159 -7.63 9.07 12.81
CA ASP A 159 -9.07 9.22 12.55
C ASP A 159 -9.82 7.88 12.52
N GLN A 160 -9.10 6.76 12.39
CA GLN A 160 -9.68 5.43 12.21
C GLN A 160 -10.56 5.01 13.40
N ASN A 161 -11.77 4.53 13.11
CA ASN A 161 -12.65 3.96 14.11
C ASN A 161 -11.99 2.75 14.81
N PRO A 162 -12.04 2.65 16.16
CA PRO A 162 -11.42 1.56 16.91
C PRO A 162 -11.91 0.15 16.56
N THR A 163 -13.14 0.04 16.06
CA THR A 163 -13.74 -1.24 15.64
C THR A 163 -13.28 -1.69 14.25
N GLN A 164 -12.63 -0.81 13.48
CA GLN A 164 -12.07 -1.17 12.18
C GLN A 164 -10.91 -2.15 12.36
N ARG A 165 -11.14 -3.41 11.95
CA ARG A 165 -10.13 -4.47 11.96
C ARG A 165 -9.50 -4.72 10.60
N GLY A 166 -10.19 -4.37 9.51
CA GLY A 166 -9.72 -4.57 8.13
C GLY A 166 -8.56 -3.65 7.78
N PHE A 167 -7.57 -4.17 7.04
CA PHE A 167 -6.39 -3.41 6.57
C PHE A 167 -5.68 -2.58 7.66
N THR A 168 -5.73 -3.08 8.88
CA THR A 168 -5.20 -2.43 10.08
C THR A 168 -4.00 -3.22 10.58
N ALA A 169 -2.90 -2.51 10.87
CA ALA A 169 -1.70 -3.15 11.39
C ALA A 169 -2.01 -3.85 12.72
N LYS A 170 -1.37 -5.00 12.95
CA LYS A 170 -1.57 -5.84 14.15
C LYS A 170 -3.00 -6.38 14.32
N SER A 171 -3.81 -6.37 13.25
CA SER A 171 -5.16 -6.92 13.24
C SER A 171 -5.26 -8.09 12.27
N SER A 172 -6.22 -8.98 12.50
CA SER A 172 -6.47 -10.13 11.63
C SER A 172 -7.98 -10.44 11.59
N PRO A 173 -8.46 -11.18 10.57
CA PRO A 173 -9.83 -11.69 10.57
C PRO A 173 -10.14 -12.54 11.81
N LEU A 174 -9.14 -13.27 12.34
CA LEU A 174 -9.29 -14.05 13.57
C LEU A 174 -9.55 -13.14 14.77
N ASN A 175 -8.86 -12.00 14.88
CA ASN A 175 -9.10 -11.05 15.98
C ASN A 175 -10.55 -10.52 15.96
N ALA A 176 -11.10 -10.28 14.76
CA ALA A 176 -12.50 -9.86 14.63
C ALA A 176 -13.47 -10.99 15.01
N ALA A 177 -13.20 -12.22 14.59
CA ALA A 177 -14.00 -13.39 14.94
C ALA A 177 -14.01 -13.65 16.46
N LEU A 178 -12.86 -13.53 17.13
CA LEU A 178 -12.75 -13.69 18.58
C LEU A 178 -13.58 -12.67 19.34
N VAL A 179 -13.65 -11.41 18.87
CA VAL A 179 -14.51 -10.40 19.49
C VAL A 179 -15.98 -10.79 19.39
N VAL A 180 -16.42 -11.29 18.23
CA VAL A 180 -17.81 -11.76 18.06
C VAL A 180 -18.09 -12.98 18.93
N GLU A 181 -17.14 -13.91 19.02
CA GLU A 181 -17.26 -15.10 19.86
C GLU A 181 -17.36 -14.74 21.35
N GLU A 182 -16.60 -13.76 21.82
CA GLU A 182 -16.66 -13.30 23.20
C GLU A 182 -18.00 -12.65 23.54
N VAL A 183 -18.51 -11.76 22.66
CA VAL A 183 -19.84 -11.15 22.83
C VAL A 183 -20.94 -12.23 22.84
N TYR A 184 -20.82 -13.25 22.00
CA TYR A 184 -21.74 -14.38 22.02
C TYR A 184 -21.68 -15.13 23.36
N ARG A 185 -20.49 -15.45 23.88
CA ARG A 185 -20.36 -16.13 25.18
C ARG A 185 -20.93 -15.30 26.33
N GLU A 186 -20.65 -14.00 26.37
CA GLU A 186 -21.17 -13.09 27.40
C GLU A 186 -22.71 -13.05 27.39
N SER A 187 -23.32 -13.06 26.20
CA SER A 187 -24.79 -13.11 26.08
C SER A 187 -25.38 -14.42 26.62
N VAL A 188 -24.71 -15.55 26.37
CA VAL A 188 -25.10 -16.87 26.90
C VAL A 188 -24.98 -16.88 28.42
N ASP A 189 -23.86 -16.41 28.97
CA ASP A 189 -23.62 -16.38 30.42
C ASP A 189 -24.61 -15.44 31.13
N SER A 190 -25.02 -14.36 30.48
CA SER A 190 -26.00 -13.39 30.99
C SER A 190 -27.45 -13.75 30.69
N ASN A 191 -27.70 -14.87 30.00
CA ASN A 191 -29.02 -15.30 29.52
C ASN A 191 -29.77 -14.20 28.74
N GLN A 192 -29.05 -13.49 27.87
CA GLN A 192 -29.55 -12.46 26.97
C GLN A 192 -29.69 -12.99 25.54
N GLU A 193 -30.61 -12.43 24.76
CA GLU A 193 -30.74 -12.75 23.34
C GLU A 193 -29.55 -12.20 22.54
N PHE A 194 -29.04 -13.00 21.61
CA PHE A 194 -27.94 -12.62 20.73
C PHE A 194 -28.38 -12.64 19.26
N GLU A 195 -28.23 -11.49 18.60
CA GLU A 195 -28.50 -11.35 17.18
C GLU A 195 -27.24 -10.87 16.45
N LEU A 196 -26.88 -11.57 15.36
CA LEU A 196 -25.73 -11.21 14.54
C LEU A 196 -26.18 -10.83 13.12
N VAL A 197 -25.96 -9.56 12.76
CA VAL A 197 -26.21 -9.05 11.41
C VAL A 197 -24.89 -8.91 10.66
N LEU A 198 -24.74 -9.65 9.57
CA LEU A 198 -23.57 -9.59 8.69
C LEU A 198 -23.90 -8.81 7.42
N LEU A 199 -23.09 -7.79 7.12
CA LEU A 199 -23.20 -6.97 5.92
C LEU A 199 -21.99 -7.20 5.01
N ASP A 200 -22.24 -7.58 3.75
CA ASP A 200 -21.20 -7.72 2.74
C ASP A 200 -21.36 -6.66 1.64
N ALA A 201 -20.33 -5.85 1.43
CA ALA A 201 -20.32 -4.79 0.44
C ALA A 201 -19.84 -5.33 -0.91
N LYS A 202 -20.78 -5.49 -1.85
CA LYS A 202 -20.47 -5.95 -3.22
C LYS A 202 -19.47 -5.01 -3.90
N SER A 203 -18.33 -5.56 -4.34
CA SER A 203 -17.30 -4.82 -5.08
C SER A 203 -16.88 -3.51 -4.40
N ALA A 204 -16.68 -3.56 -3.07
CA ALA A 204 -16.45 -2.41 -2.22
C ALA A 204 -15.43 -1.38 -2.74
N PHE A 205 -14.31 -1.84 -3.33
CA PHE A 205 -13.31 -0.95 -3.90
C PHE A 205 -13.75 -0.29 -5.21
N ASP A 206 -14.62 -0.93 -6.00
CA ASP A 206 -15.02 -0.46 -7.33
C ASP A 206 -16.13 0.61 -7.24
N VAL A 207 -16.84 0.67 -6.11
CA VAL A 207 -18.01 1.56 -5.88
C VAL A 207 -17.70 2.82 -5.07
N VAL A 208 -16.42 3.11 -4.81
CA VAL A 208 -16.00 4.30 -4.07
C VAL A 208 -16.28 5.56 -4.90
N VAL A 209 -17.19 6.42 -4.42
CA VAL A 209 -17.49 7.69 -5.10
C VAL A 209 -16.37 8.70 -4.81
N HIS A 210 -15.66 9.16 -5.85
CA HIS A 210 -14.48 10.04 -5.70
C HIS A 210 -14.79 11.35 -4.98
N SER A 211 -15.91 12.01 -5.30
CA SER A 211 -16.29 13.27 -4.65
C SER A 211 -16.51 13.09 -3.14
N HIS A 212 -17.14 11.97 -2.74
CA HIS A 212 -17.32 11.64 -1.34
C HIS A 212 -15.99 11.34 -0.66
N LEU A 213 -15.13 10.51 -1.29
CA LEU A 213 -13.80 10.21 -0.79
C LEU A 213 -12.98 11.49 -0.56
N MET A 214 -12.96 12.41 -1.53
CA MET A 214 -12.22 13.66 -1.40
C MET A 214 -12.74 14.53 -0.25
N ARG A 215 -14.06 14.60 -0.05
CA ARG A 215 -14.63 15.29 1.12
C ARG A 215 -14.20 14.63 2.43
N ARG A 216 -14.13 13.30 2.49
CA ARG A 216 -13.66 12.57 3.68
C ARG A 216 -12.19 12.82 3.97
N LEU A 217 -11.33 12.80 2.95
CA LEU A 217 -9.92 13.13 3.11
C LEU A 217 -9.70 14.55 3.65
N PHE A 218 -10.52 15.51 3.19
CA PHE A 218 -10.50 16.87 3.71
C PHE A 218 -10.87 16.91 5.21
N HIS A 219 -11.95 16.25 5.61
CA HIS A 219 -12.38 16.19 7.03
C HIS A 219 -11.43 15.39 7.93
N CYS A 220 -10.77 14.37 7.40
CA CYS A 220 -9.68 13.65 8.07
C CYS A 220 -8.48 14.57 8.35
N GLY A 221 -8.41 15.74 7.71
CA GLY A 221 -7.37 16.74 7.93
C GLY A 221 -6.07 16.37 7.23
N ILE A 222 -6.18 15.76 6.04
CA ILE A 222 -5.06 15.55 5.12
C ILE A 222 -4.59 16.89 4.57
N ASP A 223 -3.27 17.06 4.48
CA ASP A 223 -2.66 18.26 3.91
C ASP A 223 -3.16 18.55 2.50
N ASP A 224 -3.40 19.82 2.21
CA ASP A 224 -3.94 20.32 0.94
C ASP A 224 -3.11 19.87 -0.28
N THR A 225 -1.78 19.76 -0.16
CA THR A 225 -0.94 19.25 -1.24
C THR A 225 -1.20 17.78 -1.51
N LEU A 226 -1.25 16.95 -0.46
CA LEU A 226 -1.52 15.52 -0.60
C LEU A 226 -2.93 15.27 -1.12
N TRP A 227 -3.89 16.05 -0.62
CA TRP A 227 -5.28 16.03 -1.06
C TRP A 227 -5.39 16.31 -2.57
N ARG A 228 -4.72 17.36 -3.09
CA ARG A 228 -4.71 17.66 -4.52
C ARG A 228 -4.09 16.55 -5.36
N ILE A 229 -3.00 15.94 -4.90
CA ILE A 229 -2.35 14.85 -5.63
C ILE A 229 -3.28 13.63 -5.69
N ILE A 230 -3.92 13.27 -4.58
CA ILE A 230 -4.91 12.17 -4.55
C ILE A 230 -6.10 12.51 -5.46
N GLN A 231 -6.62 13.73 -5.42
CA GLN A 231 -7.67 14.18 -6.33
C GLN A 231 -7.23 14.01 -7.79
N SER A 232 -6.03 14.50 -8.12
CA SER A 232 -5.47 14.42 -9.47
C SER A 232 -5.29 12.97 -9.93
N MET A 233 -4.88 12.05 -9.04
CA MET A 233 -4.76 10.62 -9.33
C MET A 233 -6.06 10.01 -9.85
N HIS A 234 -7.21 10.45 -9.33
CA HIS A 234 -8.53 9.92 -9.68
C HIS A 234 -9.22 10.74 -10.78
N TRP A 235 -8.88 12.03 -10.92
CA TRP A 235 -9.46 12.92 -11.91
C TRP A 235 -9.05 12.57 -13.35
N GLN A 236 -10.05 12.38 -14.21
CA GLN A 236 -9.88 12.01 -15.62
C GLN A 236 -8.91 10.83 -15.80
N SER A 237 -8.95 9.89 -14.87
CA SER A 237 -8.14 8.68 -15.00
C SER A 237 -8.78 7.73 -16.00
N THR A 238 -7.95 7.06 -16.80
CA THR A 238 -8.39 6.05 -17.77
C THR A 238 -7.79 4.70 -17.41
N SER A 239 -8.45 3.64 -17.87
CA SER A 239 -7.93 2.28 -17.82
C SER A 239 -8.16 1.59 -19.15
N ALA A 240 -7.33 0.61 -19.48
CA ALA A 240 -7.57 -0.34 -20.57
C ALA A 240 -7.71 -1.76 -20.01
N ILE A 241 -8.51 -2.61 -20.65
CA ILE A 241 -8.62 -4.02 -20.26
C ILE A 241 -7.55 -4.82 -20.99
N LYS A 242 -6.75 -5.58 -20.24
CA LYS A 242 -5.85 -6.59 -20.78
C LYS A 242 -6.50 -7.97 -20.65
N TRP A 243 -6.75 -8.61 -21.78
CA TRP A 243 -7.13 -10.01 -21.84
C TRP A 243 -6.06 -10.78 -22.60
N GLU A 244 -5.34 -11.65 -21.90
CA GLU A 244 -4.18 -12.37 -22.43
C GLU A 244 -3.13 -11.42 -23.04
N ARG A 245 -3.02 -11.40 -24.38
CA ARG A 245 -2.08 -10.56 -25.15
C ARG A 245 -2.76 -9.36 -25.81
N ILE A 246 -4.06 -9.20 -25.65
CA ILE A 246 -4.85 -8.15 -26.27
C ILE A 246 -5.14 -7.07 -25.23
N ILE A 247 -4.95 -5.82 -25.64
CA ILE A 247 -5.31 -4.64 -24.86
C ILE A 247 -6.46 -3.96 -25.60
N ALA A 248 -7.57 -3.77 -24.91
CA ALA A 248 -8.74 -3.08 -25.44
C ALA A 248 -8.55 -1.55 -25.41
N ASP A 249 -9.48 -0.83 -26.03
CA ASP A 249 -9.51 0.63 -25.98
C ASP A 249 -9.63 1.16 -24.55
N GLU A 250 -9.09 2.36 -24.33
CA GLU A 250 -9.15 3.04 -23.04
C GLU A 250 -10.59 3.47 -22.71
N PHE A 251 -10.98 3.28 -21.45
CA PHE A 251 -12.24 3.78 -20.89
C PHE A 251 -11.96 4.68 -19.68
N SER A 252 -12.87 5.63 -19.44
CA SER A 252 -12.77 6.54 -18.29
C SER A 252 -13.18 5.85 -16.99
N VAL A 253 -12.43 6.10 -15.92
CA VAL A 253 -12.70 5.59 -14.57
C VAL A 253 -13.28 6.72 -13.73
N SER A 254 -14.60 6.65 -13.47
CA SER A 254 -15.36 7.67 -12.73
C SER A 254 -15.60 7.35 -11.26
N GLN A 255 -15.34 6.11 -10.84
CA GLN A 255 -15.51 5.65 -9.47
C GLN A 255 -14.52 4.54 -9.14
N GLY A 256 -14.46 4.22 -7.85
CA GLY A 256 -13.62 3.18 -7.30
C GLY A 256 -12.21 3.65 -6.95
N VAL A 257 -11.58 2.91 -6.06
CA VAL A 257 -10.13 2.93 -5.83
C VAL A 257 -9.55 1.68 -6.47
N ARG A 258 -8.31 1.78 -6.96
CA ARG A 258 -7.73 0.75 -7.82
C ARG A 258 -7.39 -0.50 -7.02
N GLN A 259 -7.97 -1.64 -7.33
CA GLN A 259 -7.58 -2.90 -6.69
C GLN A 259 -6.11 -3.21 -6.99
N GLY A 260 -5.29 -3.35 -5.94
CA GLY A 260 -3.83 -3.52 -6.05
C GLY A 260 -3.01 -2.22 -6.02
N GLY A 261 -3.66 -1.06 -5.92
CA GLY A 261 -3.00 0.22 -5.63
C GLY A 261 -2.48 0.27 -4.19
N ILE A 262 -1.38 0.98 -3.97
CA ILE A 262 -0.72 1.05 -2.66
C ILE A 262 -1.56 1.87 -1.68
N LEU A 263 -2.25 2.90 -2.15
CA LEU A 263 -3.12 3.77 -1.35
C LEU A 263 -4.53 3.22 -1.16
N SER A 264 -4.97 2.27 -1.97
CA SER A 264 -6.39 1.93 -2.10
C SER A 264 -7.03 1.48 -0.80
N THR A 265 -6.31 0.71 0.03
CA THR A 265 -6.81 0.25 1.33
C THR A 265 -6.91 1.40 2.34
N ASP A 266 -5.95 2.33 2.34
CA ASP A 266 -5.98 3.52 3.21
C ASP A 266 -7.12 4.46 2.82
N LEU A 267 -7.32 4.69 1.51
CA LEU A 267 -8.44 5.48 0.99
C LEU A 267 -9.79 4.84 1.34
N TYR A 268 -9.90 3.52 1.23
CA TYR A 268 -11.12 2.80 1.59
C TYR A 268 -11.43 2.88 3.09
N LYS A 269 -10.41 2.80 3.96
CA LYS A 269 -10.60 3.00 5.41
C LYS A 269 -11.19 4.38 5.69
N VAL A 270 -10.66 5.44 5.10
CA VAL A 270 -11.20 6.80 5.23
C VAL A 270 -12.64 6.89 4.71
N TYR A 271 -12.93 6.20 3.61
CA TYR A 271 -14.26 6.18 2.99
C TYR A 271 -15.33 5.54 3.88
N VAL A 272 -15.02 4.39 4.50
CA VAL A 272 -15.97 3.61 5.32
C VAL A 272 -16.06 4.10 6.76
N ASN A 273 -15.06 4.84 7.25
CA ASN A 273 -14.98 5.33 8.63
C ASN A 273 -16.28 5.97 9.17
N PRO A 274 -16.99 6.84 8.40
CA PRO A 274 -18.22 7.47 8.86
C PRO A 274 -19.36 6.48 9.11
N LEU A 275 -19.41 5.37 8.37
CA LEU A 275 -20.40 4.32 8.61
C LEU A 275 -20.13 3.66 9.96
N LEU A 276 -18.87 3.31 10.24
CA LEU A 276 -18.48 2.71 11.51
C LEU A 276 -18.75 3.64 12.69
N ASN A 277 -18.44 4.93 12.55
CA ASN A 277 -18.74 5.93 13.58
C ASN A 277 -20.24 6.04 13.85
N ARG A 278 -21.09 5.99 12.80
CA ARG A 278 -22.55 6.02 12.97
C ARG A 278 -23.09 4.78 13.64
N LEU A 279 -22.57 3.60 13.29
CA LEU A 279 -22.96 2.35 13.94
C LEU A 279 -22.61 2.42 15.44
N GLN A 280 -21.40 2.83 15.79
CA GLN A 280 -21.00 2.99 17.19
C GLN A 280 -21.84 4.04 17.95
N GLN A 281 -22.23 5.13 17.29
CA GLN A 281 -23.06 6.17 17.91
C GLN A 281 -24.55 5.80 18.00
N SER A 282 -25.00 4.79 17.25
CA SER A 282 -26.41 4.42 17.21
C SER A 282 -26.91 3.78 18.51
N GLY A 283 -26.00 3.28 19.35
CA GLY A 283 -26.35 2.48 20.52
C GLY A 283 -27.01 1.13 20.17
N LEU A 284 -26.99 0.75 18.88
CA LEU A 284 -27.39 -0.57 18.40
C LEU A 284 -26.13 -1.45 18.40
N GLY A 285 -26.02 -2.31 19.41
CA GLY A 285 -24.82 -3.10 19.68
C GLY A 285 -23.94 -2.42 20.71
#